data_AF-A0A3D0RPT4-F1
#
_entry.id   AF-A0A3D0RPT4-F1
#
_cell.length_a   1.000
_cell.length_b   1.000
_cell.length_c   1.000
_cell.angle_alpha   90.00
_cell.angle_beta   90.00
_cell.angle_gamma   90.00
#
_symmetry.space_group_name_H-M   'P 1'
#
loop_
_entity.id
_entity.type
_entity.pdbx_description
1 polymer ?
#
loop_
_entity_poly.entity_id
_entity_poly.type
_entity_poly.pdbx_seq_one_letter_code
_entity_poly.pdbx_strand_id
1 'polypeptide(L)'
;DQTFVAAILTIVGYSINDKVVVFDRFREVHQLYPKRELRALFNDSMNAVLARTINTGLSTILVILCILFLGGDAVRSFVFAMLIGVVVGTVTSLFIASPVAYSIMRTQQEKKQLEPKK
;
A
#
# COMPACT_ATOMS: atom_id res chain seq x y z
N ASP A 1 -13.26 8.23 -23.17
CA ASP A 1 -12.86 9.55 -22.63
C ASP A 1 -11.42 9.46 -22.12
N GLN A 2 -10.51 10.29 -22.63
CA GLN A 2 -9.07 10.15 -22.39
C GLN A 2 -8.68 10.51 -20.94
N THR A 3 -9.37 11.48 -20.34
CA THR A 3 -9.20 11.91 -18.94
C THR A 3 -9.51 10.80 -17.95
N PHE A 4 -10.55 10.00 -18.21
CA PHE A 4 -10.91 8.86 -17.37
C PHE A 4 -9.83 7.77 -17.37
N VAL A 5 -9.29 7.42 -18.54
CA VAL A 5 -8.20 6.44 -18.67
C VAL A 5 -6.94 6.93 -17.96
N ALA A 6 -6.60 8.22 -18.13
CA ALA A 6 -5.48 8.84 -17.44
C ALA A 6 -5.66 8.74 -15.90
N ALA A 7 -6.87 9.02 -15.38
CA ALA A 7 -7.14 8.94 -13.95
C ALA A 7 -6.91 7.53 -13.40
N ILE A 8 -7.44 6.50 -14.08
CA ILE A 8 -7.24 5.10 -13.67
C ILE A 8 -5.76 4.75 -13.66
N LEU A 9 -5.02 5.10 -14.72
CA LEU A 9 -3.59 4.78 -14.82
C LEU A 9 -2.80 5.44 -13.67
N THR A 10 -3.11 6.69 -13.34
CA THR A 10 -2.48 7.40 -12.22
C THR A 10 -2.82 6.76 -10.88
N ILE A 11 -4.08 6.40 -10.64
CA ILE A 11 -4.53 5.73 -9.41
C ILE A 11 -3.81 4.39 -9.23
N VAL A 12 -3.72 3.60 -10.31
CA VAL A 12 -3.03 2.31 -10.27
C VAL A 12 -1.55 2.50 -9.92
N GLY A 13 -0.87 3.44 -10.57
CA GLY A 13 0.53 3.76 -10.27
C GLY A 13 0.75 4.18 -8.81
N TYR A 14 -0.07 5.10 -8.31
CA TYR A 14 -0.02 5.55 -6.92
C TYR A 14 -0.27 4.41 -5.93
N SER A 15 -1.31 3.61 -6.17
CA SER A 15 -1.73 2.51 -5.31
C SER A 15 -0.70 1.37 -5.26
N ILE A 16 -0.01 1.10 -6.37
CA ILE A 16 1.08 0.10 -6.42
C ILE A 16 2.29 0.59 -5.62
N ASN A 17 2.67 1.87 -5.76
CA ASN A 17 3.82 2.43 -5.04
C ASN A 17 3.72 2.21 -3.52
N ASP A 18 2.55 2.47 -2.93
CA ASP A 18 2.36 2.30 -1.49
C ASP A 18 2.49 0.82 -1.05
N LYS A 19 1.99 -0.12 -1.86
CA LYS A 19 2.10 -1.57 -1.58
C LYS A 19 3.54 -2.05 -1.66
N VAL A 20 4.30 -1.60 -2.67
CA VAL A 20 5.69 -2.01 -2.85
C VAL A 20 6.52 -1.61 -1.63
N VAL A 21 6.32 -0.42 -1.07
CA VAL A 21 7.02 0.04 0.15
C VAL A 21 6.70 -0.84 1.36
N VAL A 22 5.42 -1.20 1.53
CA VAL A 22 4.98 -2.12 2.61
C VAL A 22 5.63 -3.50 2.47
N PHE A 23 5.57 -4.09 1.27
CA PHE A 23 6.13 -5.42 1.02
C PHE A 23 7.66 -5.44 1.12
N ASP A 24 8.33 -4.36 0.67
CA ASP A 24 9.77 -4.26 0.77
C ASP A 24 10.23 -4.16 2.22
N ARG A 25 9.54 -3.34 3.05
CA ARG A 25 9.86 -3.27 4.48
C ARG A 25 9.66 -4.60 5.18
N PHE A 26 8.57 -5.31 4.88
CA PHE A 26 8.35 -6.64 5.41
C PHE A 26 9.50 -7.60 5.06
N ARG A 27 9.92 -7.61 3.79
CA ARG A 27 11.04 -8.43 3.32
C ARG A 27 12.34 -8.09 4.06
N GLU A 28 12.61 -6.81 4.27
CA GLU A 28 13.78 -6.32 5.00
C GLU A 28 13.79 -6.80 6.45
N VAL A 29 12.68 -6.62 7.19
CA VAL A 29 12.56 -7.04 8.59
C VAL A 29 12.65 -8.57 8.72
N HIS A 30 12.11 -9.32 7.75
CA HIS A 30 12.23 -10.78 7.71
C HIS A 30 13.67 -11.28 7.50
N GLN A 31 14.45 -10.59 6.67
CA GLN A 31 15.86 -10.92 6.47
C GLN A 31 16.71 -10.59 7.72
N LEU A 32 16.42 -9.48 8.39
CA LEU A 32 17.11 -9.07 9.62
C LEU A 32 16.80 -9.99 10.81
N TYR A 33 15.55 -10.46 10.92
CA TYR A 33 15.08 -11.25 12.07
C TYR A 33 14.37 -12.55 11.67
N PRO A 34 15.07 -13.52 11.05
CA PRO A 34 14.45 -14.72 10.48
C PRO A 34 13.84 -15.68 11.52
N LYS A 35 14.21 -15.55 12.80
CA LYS A 35 13.72 -16.39 13.90
C LYS A 35 12.60 -15.73 14.73
N ARG A 36 12.25 -14.46 14.45
CA ARG A 36 11.17 -13.78 15.17
C ARG A 36 9.80 -14.30 14.73
N GLU A 37 8.84 -14.22 15.65
CA GLU A 37 7.44 -14.54 15.35
C GLU A 37 6.93 -13.66 14.21
N LEU A 38 6.26 -14.27 13.23
CA LEU A 38 5.70 -13.57 12.07
C LEU A 38 4.82 -12.38 12.46
N ARG A 39 4.05 -12.48 13.57
CA ARG A 39 3.20 -11.37 14.05
C ARG A 39 4.00 -10.15 14.50
N ALA A 40 5.05 -10.37 15.29
CA ALA A 40 5.91 -9.29 15.76
C ALA A 40 6.62 -8.60 14.58
N LEU A 41 7.13 -9.41 13.66
CA LEU A 41 7.75 -8.96 12.41
C LEU A 41 6.82 -8.04 11.59
N PHE A 42 5.54 -8.42 11.56
CA PHE A 42 4.49 -7.73 10.86
C PHE A 42 4.19 -6.36 11.47
N ASN A 43 4.02 -6.33 12.78
CA ASN A 43 3.77 -5.13 13.55
C ASN A 43 4.94 -4.13 13.42
N ASP A 44 6.18 -4.62 13.52
CA ASP A 44 7.39 -3.80 13.37
C ASP A 44 7.48 -3.20 11.96
N SER A 45 7.17 -4.00 10.93
CA SER A 45 7.18 -3.55 9.53
C SER A 45 6.11 -2.49 9.28
N MET A 46 4.90 -2.68 9.82
CA MET A 46 3.79 -1.73 9.71
C MET A 46 4.08 -0.40 10.38
N ASN A 47 4.54 -0.42 11.63
CA ASN A 47 4.87 0.81 12.34
C ASN A 47 5.98 1.60 11.64
N ALA A 48 6.94 0.93 10.99
CA ALA A 48 8.01 1.60 10.27
C ALA A 48 7.56 2.34 8.99
N VAL A 49 6.50 1.86 8.31
CA VAL A 49 6.00 2.48 7.07
C VAL A 49 4.80 3.38 7.29
N LEU A 50 4.07 3.22 8.40
CA LEU A 50 2.82 3.92 8.70
C LEU A 50 2.96 5.44 8.60
N ALA A 51 3.96 6.02 9.27
CA ALA A 51 4.16 7.47 9.26
C ALA A 51 4.44 8.00 7.85
N ARG A 52 5.21 7.26 7.04
CA ARG A 52 5.50 7.63 5.66
C ARG A 52 4.24 7.59 4.80
N THR A 53 3.51 6.48 4.82
CA THR A 53 2.29 6.28 4.03
C THR A 53 1.20 7.29 4.38
N ILE A 54 1.04 7.60 5.67
CA ILE A 54 0.10 8.64 6.11
C ILE A 54 0.55 10.00 5.56
N ASN A 55 1.82 10.38 5.73
CA ASN A 55 2.31 11.69 5.29
C ASN A 55 2.20 11.89 3.77
N THR A 56 2.53 10.87 2.97
CA THR A 56 2.41 10.94 1.50
C THR A 56 0.95 10.98 1.08
N GLY A 57 0.09 10.18 1.70
CA GLY A 57 -1.35 10.19 1.46
C GLY A 57 -1.99 11.53 1.80
N LEU A 58 -1.69 12.09 2.97
CA LEU A 58 -2.24 13.36 3.43
C LEU A 58 -1.79 14.52 2.55
N SER A 59 -0.51 14.56 2.19
CA SER A 59 0.04 15.59 1.29
C SER A 59 -0.62 15.53 -0.10
N THR A 60 -0.85 14.31 -0.62
CA THR A 60 -1.53 14.12 -1.91
C THR A 60 -2.99 14.55 -1.83
N ILE A 61 -3.71 14.17 -0.77
CA ILE A 61 -5.10 14.57 -0.54
C ILE A 61 -5.22 16.09 -0.43
N LEU A 62 -4.30 16.77 0.27
CA LEU A 62 -4.29 18.24 0.35
C LEU A 62 -4.21 18.89 -1.02
N VAL A 63 -3.28 18.45 -1.89
CA VAL A 63 -3.15 18.97 -3.25
C VAL A 63 -4.43 18.70 -4.06
N ILE A 64 -4.96 17.48 -3.98
CA ILE A 64 -6.20 17.09 -4.66
C ILE A 64 -7.38 17.97 -4.21
N LEU A 65 -7.53 18.23 -2.91
CA LEU A 65 -8.58 19.10 -2.38
C LEU A 65 -8.44 20.53 -2.89
N CYS A 66 -7.22 21.08 -2.90
CA CYS A 66 -6.97 22.41 -3.47
C CYS A 66 -7.43 22.48 -4.93
N ILE A 67 -7.10 21.46 -5.75
CA ILE A 67 -7.51 21.44 -7.17
C ILE A 67 -9.02 21.19 -7.31
N LEU A 68 -9.65 20.42 -6.42
CA LEU A 68 -11.09 20.17 -6.47
C LEU A 68 -11.93 21.44 -6.23
N PHE A 69 -11.48 22.30 -5.31
CA PHE A 69 -12.17 23.54 -4.94
C PHE A 69 -11.74 24.75 -5.77
N LEU A 70 -10.45 24.86 -6.13
CA LEU A 70 -9.89 26.02 -6.84
C LEU A 70 -9.65 25.75 -8.33
N GLY A 71 -9.75 24.50 -8.78
CA GLY A 71 -9.57 24.11 -10.18
C GLY A 71 -10.82 24.28 -11.02
N GLY A 72 -10.64 24.29 -12.35
CA GLY A 72 -11.73 24.41 -13.32
C GLY A 72 -12.47 23.10 -13.59
N ASP A 73 -13.64 23.20 -14.24
CA ASP A 73 -14.53 22.05 -14.51
C ASP A 73 -13.88 20.94 -15.33
N ALA A 74 -12.94 21.29 -16.21
CA ALA A 74 -12.24 20.33 -17.06
C ALA A 74 -11.43 19.27 -16.30
N VAL A 75 -10.95 19.59 -15.08
CA VAL A 75 -10.13 18.67 -14.25
C VAL A 75 -10.88 18.12 -13.05
N ARG A 76 -12.05 18.66 -12.71
CA ARG A 76 -12.77 18.33 -11.48
C ARG A 76 -13.16 16.85 -11.41
N SER A 77 -13.67 16.29 -12.50
CA SER A 77 -14.03 14.87 -12.59
C SER A 77 -12.81 13.94 -12.49
N PHE A 78 -11.67 14.34 -13.08
CA PHE A 78 -10.40 13.63 -12.95
C PHE A 78 -9.89 13.62 -11.50
N VAL A 79 -9.86 14.79 -10.86
CA VAL A 79 -9.37 14.96 -9.49
C VAL A 79 -10.28 14.28 -8.47
N PHE A 80 -11.59 14.27 -8.72
CA PHE A 80 -12.54 13.53 -7.90
C PHE A 80 -12.29 12.00 -7.95
N ALA A 81 -12.06 11.45 -9.15
CA ALA A 81 -11.68 10.04 -9.28
C ALA A 81 -10.35 9.73 -8.56
N MET A 82 -9.36 10.63 -8.71
CA MET A 82 -8.08 10.53 -8.01
C MET A 82 -8.23 10.55 -6.48
N LEU A 83 -9.11 11.39 -5.93
CA LEU A 83 -9.36 11.45 -4.49
C LEU A 83 -9.82 10.09 -3.95
N ILE A 84 -10.81 9.48 -4.60
CA ILE A 84 -11.31 8.16 -4.23
C ILE A 84 -10.19 7.12 -4.35
N GLY A 85 -9.45 7.14 -5.46
CA GLY A 85 -8.37 6.19 -5.72
C GLY A 85 -7.24 6.26 -4.69
N VAL A 86 -6.83 7.47 -4.28
CA VAL A 86 -5.79 7.68 -3.27
C VAL A 86 -6.26 7.18 -1.91
N VAL A 87 -7.47 7.53 -1.48
CA VAL A 87 -8.04 7.09 -0.20
C VAL A 87 -8.13 5.56 -0.14
N VAL A 88 -8.74 4.94 -1.16
CA VAL A 88 -8.87 3.48 -1.23
C VAL A 88 -7.50 2.80 -1.33
N GLY A 89 -6.58 3.38 -2.11
CA GLY A 89 -5.21 2.85 -2.27
C GLY A 89 -4.44 2.81 -0.96
N THR A 90 -4.44 3.92 -0.22
CA THR A 90 -3.75 4.04 1.07
C THR A 90 -4.36 3.12 2.14
N VAL A 91 -5.68 3.04 2.24
CA VAL A 91 -6.35 2.12 3.19
C VAL A 91 -6.06 0.66 2.82
N THR A 92 -6.16 0.30 1.54
CA THR A 92 -5.93 -1.08 1.09
C THR A 92 -4.47 -1.51 1.33
N SER A 93 -3.52 -0.61 1.12
CA SER A 93 -2.10 -0.92 1.34
C SER A 93 -1.81 -1.22 2.82
N LEU A 94 -2.33 -0.40 3.75
CA LEU A 94 -2.05 -0.58 5.18
C LEU A 94 -2.84 -1.73 5.81
N PHE A 95 -4.13 -1.87 5.45
CA PHE A 95 -5.04 -2.80 6.15
C PHE A 95 -5.24 -4.14 5.43
N ILE A 96 -4.99 -4.25 4.12
CA ILE A 96 -5.22 -5.48 3.35
C ILE A 96 -3.91 -6.15 2.92
N ALA A 97 -2.93 -5.41 2.41
CA ALA A 97 -1.64 -6.01 2.02
C ALA A 97 -0.97 -6.71 3.22
N SER A 98 -1.20 -6.13 4.39
CA SER A 98 -0.76 -6.62 5.67
C SER A 98 -1.21 -8.09 5.97
N PRO A 99 -2.48 -8.36 6.28
CA PRO A 99 -2.96 -9.72 6.55
C PRO A 99 -2.72 -10.70 5.38
N VAL A 100 -2.72 -10.22 4.14
CA VAL A 100 -2.43 -11.04 2.95
C VAL A 100 -0.97 -11.51 2.93
N ALA A 101 -0.01 -10.64 3.24
CA ALA A 101 1.38 -11.05 3.34
C ALA A 101 1.56 -12.11 4.45
N TYR A 102 0.93 -11.89 5.61
CA TYR A 102 0.97 -12.84 6.73
C TYR A 102 0.42 -14.22 6.33
N SER A 103 -0.71 -14.27 5.64
CA SER A 103 -1.34 -15.55 5.24
C SER A 103 -0.53 -16.33 4.20
N ILE A 104 0.03 -15.64 3.21
CA ILE A 104 0.91 -16.26 2.21
C ILE A 104 2.16 -16.84 2.87
N MET A 105 2.78 -16.10 3.78
CA MET A 105 4.01 -16.53 4.44
C MET A 105 3.79 -17.67 5.43
N ARG A 106 2.67 -17.66 6.16
CA ARG A 106 2.30 -18.78 7.03
C ARG A 106 2.17 -20.07 6.22
N THR A 107 1.47 -20.02 5.08
CA THR A 107 1.32 -21.18 4.18
C THR A 107 2.68 -21.69 3.67
N GLN A 108 3.62 -20.79 3.37
CA GLN A 108 4.98 -21.15 2.93
C GLN A 108 5.81 -21.79 4.06
N GLN A 109 5.67 -21.32 5.30
CA GLN A 109 6.31 -21.94 6.47
C GLN A 109 5.74 -23.33 6.76
N GLU A 110 4.42 -23.51 6.68
CA GLU A 110 3.76 -24.80 6.83
C GLU A 110 4.26 -25.80 5.77
N LYS A 111 4.36 -25.39 4.50
CA LYS A 111 4.94 -26.22 3.43
C LYS A 111 6.39 -26.64 3.68
N LYS A 112 7.25 -25.71 4.14
CA LYS A 112 8.66 -26.02 4.48
C LYS A 112 8.81 -26.97 5.67
N GLN A 113 7.85 -27.01 6.58
CA GLN A 113 7.85 -27.97 7.69
C GLN A 113 7.38 -29.36 7.27
N LEU A 114 6.55 -29.44 6.22
CA LEU A 114 6.02 -30.69 5.65
C LEU A 114 6.98 -31.36 4.66
N GLU A 115 7.94 -30.63 4.09
CA GLU A 115 9.00 -31.22 3.27
C GLU A 115 10.02 -31.96 4.16
N PRO A 116 10.21 -33.29 4.00
CA PRO A 116 11.21 -34.01 4.77
C PRO A 116 12.59 -33.46 4.46
N LYS A 117 13.35 -33.08 5.50
CA LYS A 117 14.76 -32.73 5.37
C LYS A 117 15.50 -33.91 4.72
N LYS A 118 15.94 -33.74 3.48
CA LYS A 118 16.95 -34.62 2.85
C LYS A 118 18.32 -34.35 3.44
#